data_AF-A0A5C6XQC4-F1
#
_entry.id   AF-A0A5C6XQC4-F1
#
_cell.length_a   1.000
_cell.length_b   1.000
_cell.length_c   1.000
_cell.angle_alpha   90.00
_cell.angle_beta   90.00
_cell.angle_gamma   90.00
#
_symmetry.space_group_name_H-M   'P 1'
#
loop_
_entity.id
_entity.type
_entity.pdbx_description
1 polymer ?
#
loop_
_entity_poly.entity_id
_entity_poly.type
_entity_poly.pdbx_seq_one_letter_code
_entity_poly.pdbx_strand_id
1 'polypeptide(L)'
;MTSYQPFMQALLWTCKNCAFVYEGGQPKQNCPMCESYKTSFIDLPQHLEAKVREAHPDLPFNHADCRATRKKLMEEHGVLKSYRVSGRQLPTVSGGNISPAKSV
;
A
#
# COMPACT_ATOMS: atom_id res chain seq x y z
N MET A 1 11.24 22.52 -3.10
CA MET A 1 11.20 21.45 -4.12
C MET A 1 10.59 20.22 -3.48
N THR A 2 9.30 19.98 -3.66
CA THR A 2 8.64 18.79 -3.08
C THR A 2 9.16 17.56 -3.82
N SER A 3 9.92 16.71 -3.13
CA SER A 3 10.41 15.45 -3.70
C SER A 3 9.22 14.62 -4.18
N TYR A 4 9.13 14.39 -5.49
CA TYR A 4 8.08 13.56 -6.07
C TYR A 4 8.32 12.11 -5.66
N GLN A 5 7.44 11.59 -4.80
CA GLN A 5 7.47 10.20 -4.34
C GLN A 5 6.41 9.40 -5.12
N PRO A 6 6.78 8.67 -6.19
CA PRO A 6 5.82 8.03 -7.11
C PRO A 6 4.87 7.04 -6.40
N PHE A 7 5.33 6.42 -5.31
CA PHE A 7 4.55 5.47 -4.54
C PHE A 7 3.31 6.08 -3.85
N MET A 8 3.29 7.39 -3.64
CA MET A 8 2.14 8.10 -3.06
C MET A 8 0.95 8.21 -4.02
N GLN A 9 1.17 8.01 -5.33
CA GLN A 9 0.10 7.99 -6.34
C GLN A 9 -0.17 6.59 -6.91
N ALA A 10 0.65 5.58 -6.56
CA ALA A 10 0.55 4.23 -7.09
C ALA A 10 -0.41 3.32 -6.30
N LEU A 11 -0.89 2.25 -6.96
CA LEU A 11 -1.50 1.10 -6.28
C LEU A 11 -0.40 0.26 -5.62
N LEU A 12 -0.56 -0.08 -4.34
CA LEU A 12 0.43 -0.85 -3.58
C LEU A 12 -0.17 -2.19 -3.21
N TRP A 13 -0.02 -3.16 -4.10
CA TRP A 13 -0.54 -4.51 -3.89
C TRP A 13 0.39 -5.27 -2.94
N THR A 14 -0.07 -5.46 -1.72
CA THR A 14 0.70 -6.09 -0.66
C THR A 14 0.15 -7.48 -0.34
N CYS A 15 1.02 -8.49 -0.36
CA CYS A 15 0.68 -9.85 0.05
C CYS A 15 0.41 -9.89 1.56
N LYS A 16 -0.72 -10.45 1.97
CA LYS A 16 -1.09 -10.63 3.38
C LYS A 16 -0.13 -11.55 4.14
N ASN A 17 0.46 -12.55 3.48
CA ASN A 17 1.26 -13.58 4.15
C ASN A 17 2.70 -13.13 4.39
N CYS A 18 3.34 -12.55 3.37
CA CYS A 18 4.77 -12.21 3.39
C CYS A 18 5.07 -10.72 3.25
N ALA A 19 4.05 -9.86 3.16
CA ALA A 19 4.18 -8.41 3.00
C ALA A 19 5.02 -7.96 1.78
N PHE A 20 5.10 -8.80 0.74
CA PHE A 20 5.67 -8.42 -0.55
C PHE A 20 4.79 -7.39 -1.26
N VAL A 21 5.39 -6.34 -1.82
CA VAL A 21 4.68 -5.24 -2.50
C VAL A 21 4.94 -5.26 -3.99
N TYR A 22 3.87 -5.11 -4.77
CA TYR A 22 3.92 -4.65 -6.14
C TYR A 22 3.48 -3.18 -6.22
N GLU A 23 4.31 -2.34 -6.83
CA GLU A 23 3.98 -0.95 -7.11
C GLU A 23 3.32 -0.84 -8.50
N GLY A 24 2.16 -0.20 -8.56
CA GLY A 24 1.43 0.06 -9.81
C GLY A 24 0.49 -1.06 -10.23
N GLY A 25 0.87 -1.80 -11.29
CA GLY A 25 -0.01 -2.70 -12.03
C GLY A 25 -0.59 -3.89 -11.24
N GLN A 26 -1.47 -4.65 -11.88
CA GLN A 26 -2.10 -5.82 -11.28
C GLN A 26 -1.06 -6.86 -10.82
N PRO A 27 -1.20 -7.46 -9.62
CA PRO A 27 -0.29 -8.49 -9.15
C PRO A 27 -0.34 -9.74 -10.05
N LYS A 28 0.78 -10.45 -10.16
CA LYS A 28 0.86 -11.75 -10.85
C LYS A 28 -0.02 -12.80 -10.15
N GLN A 29 -0.26 -13.94 -10.80
CA GLN A 29 -1.08 -15.03 -10.25
C GLN A 29 -0.57 -15.55 -8.90
N ASN A 30 0.75 -15.63 -8.73
CA ASN A 30 1.41 -16.11 -7.52
C ASN A 30 2.42 -15.08 -7.00
N CYS A 31 2.54 -15.00 -5.68
CA CYS A 31 3.58 -14.19 -5.03
C CYS A 31 4.96 -14.81 -5.26
N PRO A 32 5.98 -14.03 -5.70
CA PRO A 32 7.31 -14.56 -5.98
C PRO A 32 8.09 -14.95 -4.72
N MET A 33 7.62 -14.55 -3.53
CA MET A 33 8.31 -14.81 -2.27
C MET A 33 7.70 -15.94 -1.45
N CYS A 34 6.38 -16.11 -1.48
CA CYS A 34 5.69 -17.12 -0.66
C CYS A 34 4.65 -17.92 -1.44
N GLU A 35 4.60 -17.76 -2.77
CA GLU A 35 3.78 -18.55 -3.70
C GLU A 35 2.26 -18.44 -3.53
N SER A 36 1.80 -17.62 -2.58
CA SER A 36 0.39 -17.37 -2.33
C SER A 36 -0.32 -16.85 -3.58
N TYR A 37 -1.55 -17.28 -3.80
CA TYR A 37 -2.39 -16.81 -4.90
C TYR A 37 -2.69 -15.31 -4.83
N LYS A 38 -2.99 -14.72 -6.00
CA LYS A 38 -3.35 -13.29 -6.17
C LYS A 38 -4.46 -12.79 -5.25
N THR A 39 -5.35 -13.67 -4.80
CA THR A 39 -6.44 -13.39 -3.85
C THR A 39 -5.94 -12.96 -2.47
N SER A 40 -4.68 -13.26 -2.15
CA SER A 40 -4.01 -12.87 -0.91
C SER A 40 -3.38 -11.48 -0.97
N PHE A 41 -3.51 -10.74 -2.08
CA PHE A 41 -3.04 -9.36 -2.18
C PHE A 41 -4.13 -8.37 -1.77
N ILE A 42 -3.73 -7.31 -1.09
CA ILE A 42 -4.57 -6.17 -0.70
C ILE A 42 -3.90 -4.85 -1.04
N ASP A 43 -4.71 -3.81 -1.22
CA ASP A 43 -4.20 -2.44 -1.34
C ASP A 43 -3.72 -1.97 0.04
N LEU A 44 -2.42 -1.70 0.17
CA LEU A 44 -1.84 -1.15 1.38
C LEU A 44 -1.93 0.38 1.34
N PRO A 45 -2.44 1.02 2.41
CA PRO A 45 -2.45 2.48 2.49
C PRO A 45 -1.06 3.09 2.31
N GLN A 46 -0.95 4.11 1.46
CA GLN A 46 0.32 4.75 1.09
C GLN A 46 1.07 5.31 2.31
N HIS A 47 0.34 5.80 3.32
CA HIS A 47 0.94 6.31 4.55
C HIS A 47 1.64 5.22 5.39
N LEU A 48 1.24 3.95 5.27
CA LEU A 48 1.93 2.84 5.93
C LEU A 48 3.22 2.47 5.19
N GLU A 49 3.17 2.44 3.86
CA GLU A 49 4.37 2.22 3.05
C GLU A 49 5.41 3.33 3.26
N ALA A 50 4.97 4.58 3.42
CA ALA A 50 5.85 5.70 3.72
C ALA A 50 6.67 5.47 5.00
N LYS A 51 6.03 4.97 6.07
CA LYS A 51 6.72 4.62 7.33
C LYS A 51 7.75 3.51 7.14
N VAL A 52 7.47 2.52 6.28
CA VAL A 52 8.43 1.43 5.98
C VAL A 52 9.66 1.99 5.28
N ARG A 53 9.47 2.89 4.30
CA ARG A 53 10.56 3.52 3.55
C ARG A 53 11.36 4.52 4.40
N GLU A 54 10.71 5.20 5.33
CA GLU A 54 11.39 6.07 6.30
C GLU A 54 12.25 5.25 7.29
N ALA A 55 11.74 4.11 7.74
CA ALA A 55 12.48 3.23 8.65
C ALA A 55 13.71 2.58 7.97
N HIS A 56 13.65 2.37 6.65
CA HIS A 56 14.67 1.66 5.88
C HIS A 56 15.01 2.41 4.58
N PRO A 57 15.72 3.56 4.65
CA PRO A 57 15.96 4.41 3.48
C PRO A 57 16.92 3.79 2.45
N ASP A 58 17.90 3.01 2.91
CA ASP A 58 18.97 2.46 2.06
C ASP A 58 18.67 1.06 1.52
N LEU A 59 17.56 0.45 1.95
CA LEU A 59 17.21 -0.92 1.60
C LEU A 59 16.19 -0.96 0.45
N PRO A 60 16.22 -2.01 -0.38
CA PRO A 60 15.18 -2.20 -1.36
C PRO A 60 13.82 -2.41 -0.67
N PHE A 61 12.74 -1.89 -1.25
CA PHE A 61 11.39 -1.92 -0.68
C PHE A 61 10.86 -3.32 -0.32
N ASN A 62 11.37 -4.37 -0.99
CA ASN A 62 11.02 -5.76 -0.74
C ASN A 62 12.08 -6.55 0.06
N HIS A 63 13.05 -5.87 0.68
CA HIS A 63 14.02 -6.51 1.60
C HIS A 63 13.31 -7.26 2.73
N ALA A 64 13.99 -8.23 3.35
CA ALA A 64 13.44 -8.99 4.48
C ALA A 64 12.99 -8.07 5.63
N ASP A 65 13.81 -7.09 5.99
CA ASP A 65 13.50 -6.15 7.08
C ASP A 65 12.33 -5.24 6.74
N CYS A 66 12.29 -4.69 5.52
CA CYS A 66 11.17 -3.88 5.04
C CYS A 66 9.84 -4.67 5.10
N ARG A 67 9.86 -5.94 4.69
CA ARG A 67 8.68 -6.83 4.76
C ARG A 67 8.28 -7.14 6.20
N ALA A 68 9.23 -7.37 7.09
CA ALA A 68 8.96 -7.59 8.52
C ALA A 68 8.30 -6.36 9.16
N THR A 69 8.86 -5.17 8.92
CA THR A 69 8.30 -3.89 9.39
C THR A 69 6.90 -3.67 8.81
N ARG A 70 6.71 -3.91 7.52
CA ARG A 70 5.40 -3.76 6.86
C ARG A 70 4.35 -4.71 7.46
N LYS A 71 4.71 -5.98 7.68
CA LYS A 71 3.81 -6.97 8.31
C LYS A 71 3.36 -6.51 9.70
N LYS A 72 4.29 -5.97 10.50
CA LYS A 72 4.00 -5.40 11.82
C LYS A 72 3.03 -4.23 11.72
N LEU A 73 3.28 -3.27 10.83
CA LEU A 73 2.40 -2.13 10.59
C LEU A 73 1.00 -2.55 10.12
N MET A 74 0.91 -3.56 9.26
CA MET A 74 -0.38 -4.11 8.79
C MET A 74 -1.21 -4.71 9.92
N GLU A 75 -0.55 -5.37 10.88
CA GLU A 75 -1.19 -5.96 12.07
C GLU A 75 -1.62 -4.88 13.08
N GLU A 76 -0.72 -3.95 13.40
CA GLU A 76 -0.97 -2.82 14.31
C GLU A 76 -2.14 -1.96 13.84
N HIS A 77 -2.20 -1.65 12.54
CA HIS A 77 -3.27 -0.85 11.94
C HIS A 77 -4.50 -1.67 11.55
N GLY A 78 -4.53 -2.98 11.85
CA GLY A 78 -5.69 -3.84 11.62
C GLY A 78 -6.11 -3.98 10.16
N VAL A 79 -5.18 -3.76 9.21
CA VAL A 79 -5.46 -3.72 7.76
C VAL A 79 -6.10 -5.03 7.27
N LEU A 80 -5.75 -6.15 7.90
CA LEU A 80 -6.30 -7.47 7.57
C LEU A 80 -7.71 -7.73 8.11
N LYS A 81 -8.14 -6.97 9.13
CA LYS A 81 -9.42 -7.18 9.85
C LYS A 81 -10.55 -6.32 9.29
N SER A 82 -10.25 -5.19 8.65
CA SER A 82 -11.28 -4.34 8.04
C SER A 82 -11.56 -4.75 6.60
N TYR A 83 -12.80 -5.14 6.28
CA TYR A 83 -13.25 -5.31 4.89
C TYR A 83 -13.22 -4.00 4.10
N ARG A 84 -13.32 -2.86 4.81
CA ARG A 84 -13.14 -1.50 4.29
C ARG A 84 -11.79 -0.97 4.75
N VAL A 85 -10.71 -1.36 4.07
CA VAL A 85 -9.42 -0.67 4.26
C VAL A 85 -9.67 0.81 4.00
N SER A 86 -9.31 1.68 4.96
CA SER A 86 -9.40 3.13 4.80
C SER A 86 -8.88 3.49 3.43
N GLY A 87 -9.76 4.04 2.60
CA GLY A 87 -9.52 4.21 1.17
C GLY A 87 -8.22 4.94 0.90
N ARG A 88 -7.64 4.64 -0.27
CA ARG A 88 -6.54 5.39 -0.89
C ARG A 88 -6.69 6.88 -0.63
N GLN A 89 -5.62 7.52 -0.13
CA GLN A 89 -5.53 8.99 -0.17
C GLN A 89 -5.31 9.37 -1.64
N LEU A 90 -6.40 9.60 -2.38
CA LEU A 90 -6.32 10.10 -3.74
C LEU A 90 -5.72 11.51 -3.70
N PRO A 91 -4.71 11.82 -4.51
CA PRO A 91 -4.22 13.19 -4.60
C PRO A 91 -5.37 14.09 -5.05
N THR A 92 -5.58 15.21 -4.35
CA THR A 92 -6.67 16.18 -4.57
C THR A 92 -6.66 16.82 -5.98
N VAL A 93 -5.70 16.45 -6.83
CA VAL A 93 -5.40 17.07 -8.13
C VAL A 93 -5.80 16.23 -9.34
N SER A 94 -6.73 15.28 -9.22
CA SER A 94 -7.50 14.82 -10.39
C SER A 94 -8.74 15.72 -10.54
N GLY A 95 -8.53 16.91 -11.12
CA GLY A 95 -9.60 17.88 -11.35
C GLY A 95 -10.76 17.30 -12.17
N GLY A 96 -11.97 17.42 -11.62
CA GLY A 96 -13.22 17.06 -12.25
C GLY A 96 -14.37 16.97 -11.24
N ASN A 97 -14.96 18.12 -10.91
CA ASN A 97 -16.25 18.33 -10.23
C ASN A 97 -17.08 17.07 -9.90
N ILE A 98 -17.12 16.67 -8.63
CA ILE A 98 -18.36 16.34 -7.89
C ILE A 98 -18.08 16.78 -6.45
N SER A 99 -18.59 17.94 -6.08
CA SER A 99 -18.89 18.19 -4.68
C SER A 99 -20.07 17.27 -4.34
N PRO A 100 -19.98 16.34 -3.37
CA PRO A 100 -21.20 15.77 -2.85
C PRO A 100 -21.96 16.94 -2.23
N ALA A 101 -23.07 17.31 -2.85
CA ALA A 101 -23.97 18.31 -2.32
C ALA A 101 -24.17 17.99 -0.83
N LYS A 102 -23.85 18.95 0.04
CA LYS A 102 -24.39 18.95 1.39
C LYS A 102 -25.90 19.05 1.22
N SER A 103 -26.59 17.92 1.29
CA SER A 103 -28.03 17.88 1.46
C SER A 103 -28.33 18.29 2.91
N VAL A 104 -28.57 19.58 3.11
CA VAL A 104 -29.36 20.13 4.23
C VAL A 104 -30.31 21.15 3.63
#